data_AF-A0AAP7IFY1-F1
#
_entry.id   AF-A0AAP7IFY1-F1
#
_cell.length_a   1.000
_cell.length_b   1.000
_cell.length_c   1.000
_cell.angle_alpha   90.00
_cell.angle_beta   90.00
_cell.angle_gamma   90.00
#
_symmetry.space_group_name_H-M   'P 1'
#
loop_
_entity.id
_entity.type
_entity.pdbx_description
1 polymer ?
#
loop_
_entity_poly.entity_id
_entity_poly.type
_entity_poly.pdbx_seq_one_letter_code
_entity_poly.pdbx_strand_id
1 'polypeptide(L)'
;MASESKTITKIDKNLKKDGRFYTNIHGSGMANKNGVFDYVTLDANGLFLGIEAKSSRGKVYPNQLRRCREIIEKGGRAVIAYPEAFDISAIDSHKVPKYNYIDEDTKLPKETLEIVLKGGETYGE
;
A
#
# COMPACT_ATOMS: atom_id res chain seq x y z
N MET A 1 20.49 5.11 -0.15
CA MET A 1 19.47 4.03 -0.03
C MET A 1 18.43 4.45 0.99
N ALA A 2 17.14 4.27 0.70
CA ALA A 2 16.08 4.61 1.65
C ALA A 2 15.61 3.37 2.40
N SER A 3 15.68 3.43 3.73
CA SER A 3 15.17 2.40 4.64
C SER A 3 13.63 2.44 4.69
N GLU A 4 13.04 1.35 5.13
CA GLU A 4 11.58 1.25 5.37
C GLU A 4 11.10 2.29 6.39
N SER A 5 11.92 2.58 7.41
CA SER A 5 11.69 3.68 8.36
C SER A 5 11.47 5.04 7.69
N LYS A 6 12.12 5.31 6.54
CA LYS A 6 11.85 6.54 5.76
C LYS A 6 10.47 6.51 5.11
N THR A 7 10.04 5.37 4.58
CA THR A 7 8.70 5.19 4.01
C THR A 7 7.63 5.42 5.08
N ILE A 8 7.77 4.76 6.24
CA ILE A 8 6.88 4.92 7.40
C ILE A 8 6.80 6.39 7.82
N THR A 9 7.94 7.05 8.01
CA THR A 9 7.99 8.47 8.38
C THR A 9 7.26 9.35 7.36
N LYS A 10 7.39 9.04 6.06
CA LYS A 10 6.73 9.78 4.99
C LYS A 10 5.22 9.56 4.96
N ILE A 11 4.76 8.33 5.17
CA ILE A 11 3.34 7.99 5.30
C ILE A 11 2.74 8.75 6.48
N ASP A 12 3.34 8.63 7.66
CA ASP A 12 2.92 9.30 8.89
C ASP A 12 2.79 10.82 8.71
N LYS A 13 3.79 11.45 8.08
CA LYS A 13 3.78 12.90 7.83
C LYS A 13 2.64 13.32 6.90
N ASN A 14 2.39 12.56 5.83
CA ASN A 14 1.33 12.86 4.88
C ASN A 14 -0.05 12.72 5.51
N LEU A 15 -0.32 11.59 6.19
CA LEU A 15 -1.60 11.34 6.85
C LEU A 15 -1.90 12.36 7.95
N LYS A 16 -0.90 12.72 8.77
CA LYS A 16 -1.05 13.79 9.79
C LYS A 16 -1.33 15.16 9.17
N LYS A 17 -0.59 15.52 8.11
CA LYS A 17 -0.76 16.81 7.42
C LYS A 17 -2.18 16.96 6.85
N ASP A 18 -2.73 15.87 6.35
CA ASP A 18 -4.08 15.80 5.78
C ASP A 18 -5.19 15.70 6.85
N GLY A 19 -4.84 15.65 8.15
CA GLY A 19 -5.81 15.51 9.23
C GLY A 19 -6.52 14.16 9.26
N ARG A 20 -5.88 13.12 8.71
CA ARG A 20 -6.52 11.85 8.42
C ARG A 20 -6.59 10.92 9.62
N PHE A 21 -7.71 10.20 9.75
CA PHE A 21 -7.77 9.06 10.66
C PHE A 21 -6.88 7.93 10.12
N TYR A 22 -5.98 7.41 10.94
CA TYR A 22 -5.21 6.21 10.59
C TYR A 22 -4.78 5.43 11.83
N THR A 23 -4.53 4.14 11.65
CA THR A 23 -3.86 3.28 12.63
C THR A 23 -2.55 2.79 12.02
N ASN A 24 -1.45 2.96 12.75
CA ASN A 24 -0.15 2.38 12.41
C ASN A 24 0.01 1.05 13.15
N ILE A 25 0.09 -0.03 12.40
CA ILE A 25 0.17 -1.43 12.87
C ILE A 25 1.60 -1.96 12.75
N HIS A 26 2.47 -1.24 12.02
CA HIS A 26 3.85 -1.63 11.76
C HIS A 26 4.61 -2.01 13.03
N GLY A 27 5.34 -3.13 12.96
CA GLY A 27 6.16 -3.61 14.09
C GLY A 27 5.41 -4.44 15.14
N SER A 28 4.10 -4.65 14.99
CA SER A 28 3.38 -5.61 15.84
C SER A 28 3.61 -7.06 15.38
N GLY A 29 4.17 -7.88 16.28
CA GLY A 29 4.64 -9.24 15.94
C GLY A 29 3.56 -10.20 15.41
N MET A 30 2.29 -9.97 15.78
CA MET A 30 1.15 -10.76 15.26
C MET A 30 0.69 -10.29 13.87
N ALA A 31 0.73 -8.97 13.60
CA ALA A 31 0.30 -8.42 12.31
C ALA A 31 1.26 -8.80 11.18
N ASN A 32 2.57 -8.73 11.43
CA ASN A 32 3.61 -9.06 10.46
C ASN A 32 3.50 -10.50 9.94
N LYS A 33 3.11 -11.45 10.80
CA LYS A 33 2.95 -12.87 10.40
C LYS A 33 1.75 -13.08 9.47
N ASN A 34 0.70 -12.28 9.63
CA ASN A 34 -0.57 -12.44 8.91
C ASN A 34 -0.68 -11.59 7.64
N GLY A 35 0.37 -10.81 7.31
CA GLY A 35 0.40 -9.92 6.15
C GLY A 35 -0.54 -8.72 6.29
N VAL A 36 -0.92 -8.37 7.53
CA VAL A 36 -1.74 -7.18 7.80
C VAL A 36 -0.96 -5.95 7.38
N PHE A 37 -1.67 -5.00 6.76
CA PHE A 37 -1.08 -3.73 6.32
C PHE A 37 -0.38 -3.00 7.46
N ASP A 38 0.75 -2.36 7.16
CA ASP A 38 1.42 -1.46 8.09
C ASP A 38 0.54 -0.29 8.54
N TYR A 39 -0.33 0.17 7.64
CA TYR A 39 -1.27 1.25 7.90
C TYR A 39 -2.67 0.90 7.40
N VAL A 40 -3.66 1.29 8.20
CA VAL A 40 -5.07 1.30 7.78
C VAL A 40 -5.67 2.68 8.01
N THR A 41 -6.42 3.16 7.03
CA THR A 41 -7.02 4.49 7.01
C THR A 41 -8.30 4.46 6.15
N LEU A 42 -8.89 5.63 5.90
CA LEU A 42 -9.97 5.80 4.95
C LEU A 42 -9.44 6.59 3.73
N ASP A 43 -9.92 6.28 2.53
CA ASP A 43 -9.69 7.11 1.35
C ASP A 43 -10.55 8.41 1.40
N ALA A 44 -10.38 9.34 0.47
CA ALA A 44 -11.10 10.63 0.50
C ALA A 44 -12.63 10.48 0.36
N ASN A 45 -13.10 9.32 -0.12
CA ASN A 45 -14.51 8.98 -0.26
C ASN A 45 -15.02 8.13 0.92
N GLY A 46 -14.20 7.91 1.95
CA GLY A 46 -14.56 7.10 3.12
C GLY A 46 -14.41 5.59 2.91
N LEU A 47 -13.76 5.13 1.85
CA LEU A 47 -13.50 3.70 1.61
C LEU A 47 -12.33 3.22 2.46
N PHE A 48 -12.36 1.97 2.92
CA PHE A 48 -11.22 1.38 3.63
C PHE A 48 -9.96 1.40 2.74
N LEU A 49 -8.85 1.90 3.26
CA LEU A 49 -7.56 1.95 2.57
C LEU A 49 -6.48 1.25 3.42
N GLY A 50 -5.95 0.15 2.90
CA GLY A 50 -4.77 -0.53 3.43
C GLY A 50 -3.51 -0.04 2.71
N ILE A 51 -2.46 0.29 3.48
CA ILE A 51 -1.17 0.73 2.94
C ILE A 51 -0.06 -0.14 3.51
N GLU A 52 0.67 -0.80 2.63
CA GLU A 52 1.82 -1.64 2.94
C GLU A 52 3.11 -0.88 2.63
N ALA A 53 3.97 -0.64 3.61
CA ALA A 53 5.20 0.10 3.45
C ALA A 53 6.35 -0.82 3.02
N LYS A 54 7.17 -0.34 2.08
CA LYS A 54 8.40 -1.03 1.65
C LYS A 54 9.60 -0.12 1.65
N SER A 55 10.77 -0.70 1.89
CA SER A 55 12.04 -0.05 1.58
C SER A 55 12.23 0.08 0.07
N SER A 56 13.15 0.95 -0.36
CA SER A 56 13.48 1.14 -1.79
C SER A 56 13.84 -0.15 -2.57
N ARG A 57 14.22 -1.23 -1.88
CA ARG A 57 14.47 -2.55 -2.49
C ARG A 57 13.51 -3.64 -2.02
N GLY A 58 12.63 -3.32 -1.07
CA GLY A 58 11.69 -4.24 -0.44
C GLY A 58 10.77 -4.88 -1.47
N LYS A 59 10.46 -6.14 -1.24
CA LYS A 59 9.48 -6.89 -2.00
C LYS A 59 8.22 -7.00 -1.17
N VAL A 60 7.08 -6.95 -1.83
CA VAL A 60 5.82 -7.38 -1.24
C VAL A 60 5.81 -8.88 -1.10
N TYR A 61 5.29 -9.37 0.03
CA TYR A 61 5.15 -10.79 0.28
C TYR A 61 3.79 -11.32 -0.19
N PRO A 62 3.71 -12.61 -0.56
CA PRO A 62 2.47 -13.27 -0.96
C PRO A 62 1.27 -13.03 -0.05
N ASN A 63 1.45 -13.15 1.27
CA ASN A 63 0.38 -12.95 2.25
C ASN A 63 -0.14 -11.50 2.29
N GLN A 64 0.70 -10.51 1.99
CA GLN A 64 0.30 -9.10 1.88
C GLN A 64 -0.52 -8.86 0.61
N LEU A 65 -0.16 -9.51 -0.51
CA LEU A 65 -0.97 -9.49 -1.74
C LEU A 65 -2.34 -10.13 -1.52
N ARG A 66 -2.41 -11.24 -0.76
CA ARG A 66 -3.70 -11.83 -0.36
C ARG A 66 -4.57 -10.84 0.41
N ARG A 67 -4.01 -10.07 1.35
CA ARG A 67 -4.75 -9.01 2.05
C ARG A 67 -5.20 -7.88 1.13
N CYS A 68 -4.38 -7.50 0.15
CA CYS A 68 -4.80 -6.54 -0.88
C CYS A 68 -6.05 -7.03 -1.60
N ARG A 69 -6.03 -8.26 -2.11
CA ARG A 69 -7.18 -8.88 -2.79
C ARG A 69 -8.42 -8.89 -1.90
N GLU A 70 -8.30 -9.37 -0.66
CA GLU A 70 -9.42 -9.47 0.28
C GLU A 70 -10.14 -8.12 0.46
N ILE A 71 -9.40 -7.02 0.64
CA ILE A 71 -10.03 -5.72 0.85
C ILE A 71 -10.60 -5.12 -0.43
N ILE A 72 -9.94 -5.34 -1.59
CA ILE A 72 -10.43 -4.84 -2.88
C ILE A 72 -11.74 -5.55 -3.26
N GLU A 73 -11.85 -6.86 -3.03
CA GLU A 73 -13.09 -7.63 -3.23
C GLU A 73 -14.25 -7.15 -2.33
N LYS A 74 -13.97 -6.39 -1.27
CA LYS A 74 -14.96 -5.76 -0.37
C LYS A 74 -15.19 -4.28 -0.66
N GLY A 75 -14.63 -3.74 -1.74
CA GLY A 75 -14.76 -2.34 -2.13
C GLY A 75 -13.77 -1.39 -1.43
N GLY A 76 -12.81 -1.95 -0.69
CA GLY A 76 -11.66 -1.19 -0.19
C GLY A 76 -10.58 -0.98 -1.25
N ARG A 77 -9.49 -0.33 -0.84
CA ARG A 77 -8.35 0.02 -1.69
C ARG A 77 -7.05 -0.42 -1.04
N ALA A 78 -6.10 -0.88 -1.85
CA ALA A 78 -4.82 -1.37 -1.36
C ALA A 78 -3.67 -0.66 -2.08
N VAL A 79 -2.75 -0.08 -1.32
CA VAL A 79 -1.57 0.61 -1.84
C VAL A 79 -0.30 -0.04 -1.32
N ILE A 80 0.66 -0.25 -2.21
CA ILE A 80 2.03 -0.58 -1.85
C ILE A 80 2.84 0.71 -1.90
N ALA A 81 3.39 1.13 -0.77
CA ALA A 81 4.08 2.41 -0.61
C ALA A 81 5.60 2.27 -0.60
N TYR A 82 6.26 3.08 -1.43
CA TYR A 82 7.73 3.18 -1.52
C TYR A 82 8.20 4.61 -1.18
N PRO A 83 9.43 4.78 -0.66
CA PRO A 83 9.85 6.02 0.00
C PRO A 83 9.94 7.24 -0.93
N GLU A 84 10.21 7.05 -2.22
CA GLU A 84 10.44 8.18 -3.14
C GLU A 84 9.14 8.87 -3.56
N ALA A 85 8.01 8.15 -3.65
CA ALA A 85 6.80 8.64 -4.33
C ALA A 85 5.50 8.64 -3.49
N PHE A 86 5.54 8.32 -2.20
CA PHE A 86 4.31 8.33 -1.40
C PHE A 86 3.71 9.75 -1.28
N ASP A 87 2.48 9.89 -1.77
CA ASP A 87 1.63 11.09 -1.68
C ASP A 87 0.17 10.65 -1.52
N ILE A 88 -0.44 10.99 -0.38
CA ILE A 88 -1.83 10.63 -0.10
C ILE A 88 -2.81 11.32 -1.05
N SER A 89 -2.53 12.55 -1.49
CA SER A 89 -3.39 13.29 -2.41
C SER A 89 -3.41 12.63 -3.80
N ALA A 90 -2.27 12.10 -4.23
CA ALA A 90 -2.17 11.34 -5.47
C ALA A 90 -2.94 10.01 -5.40
N ILE A 91 -2.91 9.34 -4.23
CA ILE A 91 -3.70 8.13 -3.99
C ILE A 91 -5.20 8.46 -4.05
N ASP A 92 -5.65 9.51 -3.36
CA ASP A 92 -7.08 9.89 -3.35
C ASP A 92 -7.60 10.28 -4.73
N SER A 93 -6.78 10.98 -5.51
CA SER A 93 -7.12 11.37 -6.87
C SER A 93 -6.87 10.27 -7.91
N HIS A 94 -6.52 9.05 -7.47
CA HIS A 94 -6.23 7.88 -8.33
C HIS A 94 -5.14 8.14 -9.37
N LYS A 95 -4.16 9.00 -9.04
CA LYS A 95 -3.03 9.38 -9.90
C LYS A 95 -1.79 8.51 -9.71
N VAL A 96 -1.81 7.60 -8.74
CA VAL A 96 -0.77 6.57 -8.62
C VAL A 96 -0.95 5.50 -9.70
N PRO A 97 0.14 4.89 -10.21
CA PRO A 97 0.05 3.75 -11.11
C PRO A 97 -0.80 2.62 -10.52
N LYS A 98 -1.54 1.94 -11.39
CA LYS A 98 -2.40 0.81 -11.02
C LYS A 98 -1.87 -0.45 -11.65
N TYR A 99 -1.66 -1.47 -10.83
CA TYR A 99 -1.23 -2.79 -11.31
C TYR A 99 -2.30 -3.82 -11.00
N ASN A 100 -2.55 -4.71 -11.97
CA ASN A 100 -3.44 -5.83 -11.75
C ASN A 100 -2.83 -6.74 -10.69
N TYR A 101 -3.68 -7.26 -9.83
CA TYR A 101 -3.34 -8.35 -8.94
C TYR A 101 -2.92 -9.57 -9.78
N ILE A 102 -1.66 -9.98 -9.63
CA ILE A 102 -1.03 -11.12 -10.33
C ILE A 102 -0.78 -12.28 -9.37
N ASP A 103 -1.80 -12.63 -8.59
CA ASP A 103 -1.69 -13.62 -7.51
C ASP A 103 -0.58 -13.26 -6.51
N GLU A 104 0.20 -14.26 -6.12
CA GLU A 104 1.30 -14.12 -5.15
C GLU A 104 2.64 -13.80 -5.81
N ASP A 105 2.63 -13.41 -7.10
CA ASP A 105 3.85 -13.00 -7.78
C ASP A 105 4.33 -11.64 -7.24
N THR A 106 5.61 -11.60 -6.88
CA THR A 106 6.25 -10.45 -6.22
C THR A 106 6.95 -9.53 -7.21
N LYS A 107 6.72 -9.72 -8.51
CA LYS A 107 7.28 -8.91 -9.61
C LYS A 107 6.63 -7.53 -9.72
N LEU A 108 6.17 -6.90 -8.65
CA LEU A 108 5.69 -5.52 -8.74
C LEU A 108 6.85 -4.53 -8.92
N PRO A 109 6.65 -3.42 -9.65
CA PRO A 109 7.64 -2.35 -9.71
C PRO A 109 7.84 -1.74 -8.32
N LYS A 110 9.03 -1.16 -8.11
CA LYS A 110 9.43 -0.60 -6.80
C LYS A 110 9.08 0.88 -6.71
N GLU A 111 7.81 1.18 -6.97
CA GLU A 111 7.23 2.51 -6.88
C GLU A 111 5.91 2.47 -6.12
N THR A 112 5.44 3.63 -5.65
CA THR A 112 4.16 3.69 -4.94
C THR A 112 3.03 3.44 -5.94
N LEU A 113 2.22 2.42 -5.68
CA LEU A 113 1.22 1.92 -6.61
C LEU A 113 -0.04 1.43 -5.90
N GLU A 114 -1.15 1.40 -6.63
CA GLU A 114 -2.43 0.83 -6.20
C GLU A 114 -2.63 -0.54 -6.87
N ILE A 115 -3.05 -1.54 -6.07
CA ILE A 115 -3.43 -2.86 -6.57
C ILE A 115 -4.90 -2.83 -6.96
N VAL A 116 -5.22 -3.37 -8.13
CA VAL A 116 -6.59 -3.51 -8.63
C VAL A 116 -6.84 -4.92 -9.14
N LEU A 117 -8.09 -5.40 -9.13
CA LEU A 117 -8.42 -6.72 -9.70
C LEU A 117 -8.43 -6.72 -11.24
N LYS A 118 -8.73 -5.57 -11.85
CA LYS A 118 -8.76 -5.38 -13.30
C LYS A 118 -8.59 -3.90 -13.64
N GLY A 119 -8.03 -3.61 -14.82
CA GLY A 119 -7.91 -2.26 -15.37
C GLY A 119 -6.61 -1.53 -15.03
N GLY A 120 -5.67 -2.22 -14.37
CA GLY A 120 -4.29 -1.79 -14.24
C GLY A 120 -3.38 -2.43 -15.29
N GLU A 121 -2.09 -2.15 -15.19
CA GLU A 121 -1.04 -2.80 -15.96
C GLU A 121 -0.69 -4.18 -15.37
N THR A 122 -0.26 -5.12 -16.21
CA THR A 122 0.36 -6.37 -15.75
C THR A 122 1.87 -6.20 -15.89
N TYR A 123 2.61 -6.29 -14.78
CA TYR A 123 4.06 -6.11 -14.79
C TYR A 123 4.79 -7.45 -14.81
N GLY A 124 5.83 -7.57 -15.63
CA GLY A 124 6.71 -8.74 -15.65
C GLY A 124 6.19 -9.94 -16.46
N GLU A 125 5.29 -9.68 -17.42
CA GLU A 125 5.08 -10.54 -18.60
C GLU A 125 6.21 -10.38 -19.62
#